data_AF-A0A8K0FW52-F1
#
_entry.id   AF-A0A8K0FW52-F1
#
_cell.length_a   1.000
_cell.length_b   1.000
_cell.length_c   1.000
_cell.angle_alpha   90.00
_cell.angle_beta   90.00
_cell.angle_gamma   90.00
#
_symmetry.space_group_name_H-M   'P 1'
#
loop_
_entity.id
_entity.type
_entity.pdbx_description
1 polymer ?
#
loop_
_entity_poly.entity_id
_entity_poly.type
_entity_poly.pdbx_seq_one_letter_code
_entity_poly.pdbx_strand_id
1 'polypeptide(L)'
;MAFVHIDGRMEKIDSFCASTLPKPVMSNGPRLKLEFHGLLASRYSRGFKATFSFTENFGIRTGTQLPDYPCAFVFNSNESRSGYFYSPNYPGFYPRDTECYYFFHGNQGEKVHLHFNYFDVEGVLP
;
A
#
# COMPACT_ATOMS: atom_id res chain seq x y z
N MET A 1 17.29 0.06 -5.50
CA MET A 1 16.84 0.08 -4.10
C MET A 1 15.85 1.21 -3.90
N ALA A 2 14.83 1.01 -3.05
CA ALA A 2 13.85 2.04 -2.70
C ALA A 2 13.89 2.33 -1.20
N PHE A 3 13.75 3.60 -0.83
CA PHE A 3 13.82 4.07 0.54
C PHE A 3 12.72 5.09 0.84
N VAL A 4 12.19 5.04 2.05
CA VAL A 4 11.20 5.99 2.60
C VAL A 4 11.81 6.79 3.75
N HIS A 5 11.16 7.90 4.09
CA HIS A 5 11.54 8.72 5.22
C HIS A 5 10.55 8.53 6.37
N ILE A 6 11.04 8.06 7.51
CA ILE A 6 10.27 7.77 8.72
C ILE A 6 10.97 8.45 9.88
N ASP A 7 10.27 9.32 10.62
CA ASP A 7 10.79 10.02 11.80
C ASP A 7 12.18 10.65 11.62
N GLY A 8 12.41 11.29 10.47
CA GLY A 8 13.70 11.93 10.17
C GLY A 8 14.79 10.97 9.65
N ARG A 9 14.52 9.66 9.57
CA ARG A 9 15.45 8.63 9.12
C ARG A 9 15.09 8.08 7.75
N MET A 10 16.11 7.70 6.98
CA MET A 10 15.93 7.01 5.71
C MET A 10 15.90 5.51 5.95
N GLU A 11 14.75 4.91 5.72
CA GLU A 11 14.51 3.48 5.92
C GLU A 11 14.42 2.77 4.56
N LYS A 12 15.08 1.62 4.44
CA LYS A 12 15.08 0.82 3.20
C LYS A 12 13.78 0.02 3.12
N ILE A 13 13.04 0.17 2.02
CA ILE A 13 11.88 -0.67 1.72
C ILE A 13 12.37 -2.03 1.22
N ASP A 14 13.07 -2.03 0.07
CA ASP A 14 13.56 -3.25 -0.56
C ASP A 14 14.62 -2.99 -1.66
N SER A 15 15.22 -4.06 -2.16
CA SER A 15 16.12 -4.10 -3.32
C SER A 15 15.46 -4.84 -4.48
N PHE A 16 15.10 -4.12 -5.53
CA PHE A 16 14.55 -4.70 -6.75
C PHE A 16 15.65 -4.94 -7.78
N CYS A 17 15.76 -6.19 -8.25
CA CYS A 17 16.73 -6.65 -9.23
C CYS A 17 16.04 -7.61 -10.23
N ALA A 18 16.73 -7.93 -11.33
CA ALA A 18 16.27 -8.81 -12.40
C ALA A 18 15.13 -8.23 -13.26
N SER A 19 14.45 -9.10 -14.01
CA SER A 19 13.43 -8.74 -15.00
C SER A 19 12.00 -8.74 -14.45
N THR A 20 11.79 -9.25 -13.23
CA THR A 20 10.47 -9.26 -12.59
C THR A 20 10.07 -7.85 -12.20
N LEU A 21 8.90 -7.41 -12.65
CA LEU A 21 8.38 -6.10 -12.27
C LEU A 21 8.07 -6.10 -10.77
N PRO A 22 8.63 -5.16 -9.99
CA PRO A 22 8.32 -5.07 -8.58
C PRO A 22 6.86 -4.66 -8.37
N LYS A 23 6.31 -5.06 -7.23
CA LYS A 23 4.99 -4.57 -6.80
C LYS A 23 5.03 -3.04 -6.59
N PRO A 24 3.87 -2.36 -6.64
CA PRO A 24 3.82 -0.92 -6.39
C PRO A 24 4.49 -0.54 -5.07
N VAL A 25 5.20 0.59 -5.07
CA VAL A 25 5.87 1.16 -3.90
C VAL A 25 5.16 2.45 -3.54
N MET A 26 4.78 2.59 -2.28
CA MET A 26 4.14 3.78 -1.73
C MET A 26 4.99 4.35 -0.61
N SER A 27 5.16 5.66 -0.60
CA SER A 27 5.83 6.37 0.49
C SER A 27 4.84 6.73 1.60
N ASN A 28 5.34 6.81 2.84
CA ASN A 28 4.56 7.27 3.99
C ASN A 28 4.29 8.79 3.97
N GLY A 29 4.85 9.51 2.99
CA GLY A 29 4.79 10.96 2.91
C GLY A 29 5.28 11.49 1.56
N PRO A 30 5.67 12.79 1.48
CA PRO A 30 5.95 13.46 0.21
C PRO A 30 7.33 13.13 -0.38
N ARG A 31 8.06 12.17 0.19
CA ARG A 31 9.44 11.84 -0.20
C ARG A 31 9.60 10.33 -0.39
N LEU A 32 10.11 9.97 -1.57
CA LEU A 32 10.55 8.62 -1.91
C LEU A 32 11.92 8.74 -2.59
N LYS A 33 12.91 7.95 -2.14
CA LYS A 33 14.24 7.91 -2.78
C LYS A 33 14.40 6.60 -3.52
N LEU A 34 14.77 6.69 -4.80
CA LEU A 34 15.18 5.56 -5.61
C LEU A 34 16.67 5.65 -5.91
N GLU A 35 17.37 4.55 -5.71
CA GLU A 35 18.81 4.46 -5.96
C GLU A 35 19.10 3.28 -6.89
N PHE A 36 19.69 3.59 -8.04
CA PHE A 36 20.07 2.60 -9.06
C PHE A 36 21.56 2.34 -9.02
N HIS A 37 21.92 1.08 -8.81
CA HIS A 37 23.32 0.62 -8.78
C HIS A 37 23.55 -0.32 -9.96
N GLY A 38 24.43 0.07 -10.87
CA GLY A 38 24.91 -0.78 -11.97
C GLY A 38 26.41 -1.01 -11.84
N LEU A 39 26.83 -2.25 -11.61
CA LEU A 39 28.25 -2.59 -11.44
C LEU A 39 29.03 -2.53 -12.76
N LEU A 40 28.40 -2.92 -13.87
CA LEU A 40 29.00 -2.95 -15.20
C LEU A 40 28.01 -2.44 -16.24
N ALA A 41 28.50 -1.66 -17.21
CA ALA A 41 27.71 -1.26 -18.36
C ALA A 41 27.40 -2.48 -19.23
N SER A 42 26.12 -2.77 -19.47
CA SER A 42 25.66 -3.90 -20.28
C SER A 42 24.72 -3.44 -21.37
N ARG A 43 24.94 -3.93 -22.59
CA ARG A 43 24.02 -3.73 -23.73
C ARG A 43 22.70 -4.48 -23.57
N TYR A 44 22.66 -5.47 -22.68
CA TYR A 44 21.49 -6.32 -22.42
C TYR A 44 20.65 -5.84 -21.23
N SER A 45 21.20 -4.99 -20.36
CA SER A 45 20.46 -4.41 -19.23
C SER A 45 20.00 -3.00 -19.56
N ARG A 46 18.70 -2.82 -19.80
CA ARG A 46 18.10 -1.52 -20.19
C ARG A 46 17.77 -0.63 -19.00
N GLY A 47 18.14 -1.03 -17.78
CA GLY A 47 17.80 -0.32 -16.55
C GLY A 47 16.32 -0.48 -16.18
N PHE A 48 15.74 0.56 -15.58
CA PHE A 48 14.34 0.59 -15.18
C PHE A 48 13.65 1.84 -15.70
N LYS A 49 12.34 1.75 -15.91
CA LYS A 49 11.44 2.89 -16.12
C LYS A 49 10.43 2.87 -14.99
N ALA A 50 10.25 4.01 -14.33
CA ALA A 50 9.26 4.18 -13.29
C ALA A 50 8.30 5.32 -13.63
N THR A 51 7.07 5.19 -13.17
CA THR A 51 6.05 6.24 -13.19
C THR A 51 5.61 6.49 -11.76
N PHE A 52 5.39 7.75 -11.39
CA PHE A 52 4.95 8.13 -10.06
C PHE A 52 3.71 9.02 -10.14
N SER A 53 2.92 9.01 -9.07
CA SER A 53 1.72 9.82 -8.90
C SER A 53 1.50 10.09 -7.42
N PHE A 54 0.95 11.26 -7.08
CA PHE A 54 0.46 11.53 -5.75
C PHE A 54 -0.92 10.89 -5.59
N THR A 55 -1.15 10.22 -4.46
CA THR A 55 -2.38 9.50 -4.15
C THR A 55 -2.75 9.79 -2.71
N GLU A 56 -3.98 10.26 -2.50
CA GLU A 56 -4.51 10.61 -1.17
C GLU A 56 -5.37 9.48 -0.60
N ASN A 57 -5.79 8.54 -1.43
CA ASN A 57 -6.62 7.39 -1.06
C ASN A 57 -5.83 6.11 -0.77
N PHE A 58 -4.51 6.21 -0.56
CA PHE A 58 -3.65 5.07 -0.20
C PHE A 58 -3.70 3.89 -1.19
N GLY A 59 -4.13 4.14 -2.44
CA GLY A 59 -4.32 3.11 -3.47
C GLY A 59 -5.58 2.26 -3.27
N ILE A 60 -6.42 2.57 -2.29
CA ILE A 60 -7.66 1.87 -1.99
C ILE A 60 -8.76 2.41 -2.92
N ARG A 61 -9.36 1.49 -3.67
CA ARG A 61 -10.39 1.80 -4.69
C ARG A 61 -11.79 1.34 -4.31
N THR A 62 -11.95 0.79 -3.12
CA THR A 62 -13.20 0.22 -2.62
C THR A 62 -13.62 0.93 -1.34
N GLY A 63 -14.93 1.02 -1.12
CA GLY A 63 -15.50 1.84 -0.07
C GLY A 63 -15.36 3.35 -0.37
N THR A 64 -15.88 4.16 0.54
CA THR A 64 -15.90 5.61 0.44
C THR A 64 -14.92 6.21 1.46
N GLN A 65 -13.94 6.99 0.99
CA GLN A 65 -12.96 7.62 1.88
C GLN A 65 -13.62 8.74 2.71
N LEU A 66 -13.38 8.75 4.02
CA LEU A 66 -13.82 9.84 4.88
C LEU A 66 -12.87 11.05 4.75
N PRO A 67 -13.41 12.26 4.57
CA PRO A 67 -12.58 13.46 4.34
C PRO A 67 -11.81 13.91 5.59
N ASP A 68 -12.30 13.59 6.79
CA ASP A 68 -11.73 14.08 8.05
C ASP A 68 -10.54 13.24 8.56
N TYR A 69 -10.27 12.10 7.93
CA TYR A 69 -9.23 11.17 8.34
C TYR A 69 -8.23 10.98 7.20
N PRO A 70 -6.91 10.88 7.51
CA PRO A 70 -5.91 10.63 6.48
C PRO A 70 -6.23 9.31 5.77
N CYS A 71 -6.49 8.24 6.52
CA CYS A 71 -6.83 6.94 5.97
C CYS A 71 -8.04 6.34 6.70
N ALA A 72 -9.24 6.56 6.18
CA ALA A 72 -10.43 5.87 6.66
C ALA A 72 -11.44 5.63 5.54
N PHE A 73 -12.03 4.43 5.51
CA PHE A 73 -12.95 4.00 4.45
C PHE A 73 -14.21 3.40 5.03
N VAL A 74 -15.36 3.81 4.50
CA VAL A 74 -16.68 3.31 4.88
C VAL A 74 -17.22 2.37 3.81
N PHE A 75 -17.76 1.24 4.25
CA PHE A 75 -18.47 0.26 3.44
C PHE A 75 -19.90 0.18 3.96
N ASN A 76 -20.87 0.62 3.16
CA ASN A 76 -22.28 0.63 3.52
C ASN A 76 -23.03 -0.47 2.77
N SER A 77 -23.79 -1.30 3.48
CA SER A 77 -24.59 -2.37 2.86
C SER A 77 -25.69 -1.87 1.93
N ASN A 78 -26.11 -0.61 2.07
CA ASN A 78 -27.03 0.05 1.13
C ASN A 78 -26.38 0.34 -0.24
N GLU A 79 -25.05 0.52 -0.29
CA GLU A 79 -24.30 0.71 -1.53
C GLU A 79 -23.87 -0.63 -2.12
N SER A 80 -23.29 -1.49 -1.28
CA SER A 80 -22.92 -2.85 -1.66
C SER A 80 -22.93 -3.78 -0.45
N ARG A 81 -23.62 -4.91 -0.58
CA ARG A 81 -23.71 -5.94 0.48
C ARG A 81 -22.48 -6.86 0.57
N SER A 82 -21.65 -6.87 -0.46
CA SER A 82 -20.42 -7.66 -0.53
C SER A 82 -19.35 -6.91 -1.30
N GLY A 83 -18.09 -7.29 -1.10
CA GLY A 83 -16.97 -6.63 -1.76
C GLY A 83 -15.65 -7.07 -1.17
N TYR A 84 -14.60 -6.37 -1.60
CA TYR A 84 -13.24 -6.57 -1.13
C TYR A 84 -12.74 -5.29 -0.47
N PHE A 85 -11.95 -5.45 0.58
CA PHE A 85 -11.13 -4.40 1.16
C PHE A 85 -9.68 -4.86 1.11
N TYR A 86 -8.77 -3.90 1.09
CA TYR A 86 -7.34 -4.15 0.92
C TYR A 86 -6.56 -3.22 1.84
N SER A 87 -5.38 -3.66 2.26
CA SER A 87 -4.40 -2.78 2.89
C SER A 87 -3.98 -1.66 1.92
N PRO A 88 -3.49 -0.52 2.44
CA PRO A 88 -2.80 0.48 1.63
C PRO A 88 -1.77 -0.15 0.70
N ASN A 89 -1.70 0.37 -0.53
CA ASN A 89 -0.73 -0.06 -1.56
C ASN A 89 -0.80 -1.55 -1.97
N TYR A 90 -1.80 -2.33 -1.56
CA TYR A 90 -1.97 -3.72 -2.03
C TYR A 90 -1.99 -3.78 -3.57
N PRO A 91 -1.26 -4.71 -4.22
CA PRO A 91 -0.61 -5.90 -3.65
C PRO A 91 0.81 -5.67 -3.08
N GLY A 92 1.32 -4.44 -3.15
CA GLY A 92 2.61 -4.04 -2.60
C GLY A 92 2.62 -3.99 -1.06
N PHE A 93 3.78 -3.58 -0.51
CA PHE A 93 3.93 -3.39 0.93
C PHE A 93 3.07 -2.24 1.42
N TYR A 94 2.37 -2.42 2.53
CA TYR A 94 1.72 -1.30 3.20
C TYR A 94 2.79 -0.31 3.66
N PRO A 95 2.57 1.02 3.54
CA PRO A 95 3.51 1.99 4.05
C PRO A 95 3.64 1.82 5.58
N ARG A 96 4.86 1.99 6.11
CA ARG A 96 5.12 1.85 7.55
C ARG A 96 4.41 2.96 8.33
N ASP A 97 4.21 2.77 9.63
CA ASP A 97 3.60 3.75 10.54
C ASP A 97 2.28 4.34 9.99
N THR A 98 1.53 3.50 9.27
CA THR A 98 0.26 3.89 8.66
C THR A 98 -0.88 3.34 9.49
N GLU A 99 -1.71 4.23 9.99
CA GLU A 99 -2.95 3.90 10.66
C GLU A 99 -4.12 4.11 9.70
N CYS A 100 -4.86 3.03 9.42
CA CYS A 100 -6.00 3.04 8.51
C CYS A 100 -7.22 2.39 9.15
N TYR A 101 -8.36 3.06 9.03
CA TYR A 101 -9.63 2.60 9.59
C TYR A 101 -10.58 2.11 8.50
N TYR A 102 -11.24 0.98 8.75
CA TYR A 102 -12.26 0.42 7.85
C TYR A 102 -13.55 0.23 8.63
N PHE A 103 -14.59 0.99 8.25
CA PHE A 103 -15.89 0.96 8.89
C PHE A 103 -16.88 0.17 8.03
N PHE A 104 -17.46 -0.89 8.59
CA PHE A 104 -18.45 -1.72 7.92
C PHE A 104 -19.82 -1.49 8.53
N HIS A 105 -20.73 -0.87 7.78
CA HIS A 105 -22.07 -0.55 8.25
C HIS A 105 -23.09 -1.47 7.59
N GLY A 106 -23.78 -2.26 8.42
CA GLY A 106 -24.94 -3.07 8.04
C GLY A 106 -26.25 -2.43 8.52
N ASN A 107 -27.35 -2.75 7.85
CA ASN A 107 -28.70 -2.40 8.27
C ASN A 107 -29.19 -3.32 9.41
N GLN A 108 -30.33 -2.99 9.99
CA GLN A 108 -30.94 -3.81 11.05
C GLN A 108 -31.16 -5.26 10.57
N GLY A 109 -30.65 -6.21 11.36
CA GLY A 109 -30.73 -7.65 11.04
C GLY A 109 -29.60 -8.17 10.15
N GLU A 110 -28.78 -7.31 9.57
CA GLU A 110 -27.59 -7.71 8.81
C GLU A 110 -26.40 -7.98 9.74
N LYS A 111 -25.47 -8.84 9.28
CA LYS A 111 -24.22 -9.16 9.98
C LYS A 111 -23.05 -8.99 9.01
N VAL A 112 -21.99 -8.34 9.49
CA VAL A 112 -20.74 -8.21 8.74
C VAL A 112 -19.95 -9.51 8.87
N HIS A 113 -19.56 -10.09 7.73
CA HIS A 113 -18.70 -11.26 7.67
C HIS A 113 -17.41 -10.91 6.92
N LEU A 114 -16.29 -10.94 7.62
CA LEU A 114 -14.96 -10.64 7.06
C LEU A 114 -14.21 -11.94 6.82
N HIS A 115 -13.61 -12.05 5.62
CA HIS A 115 -12.77 -13.18 5.24
C HIS A 115 -11.48 -12.65 4.63
N PHE A 116 -10.34 -13.11 5.16
CA PHE A 116 -9.02 -12.73 4.68
C PHE A 116 -8.47 -13.80 3.73
N ASN A 117 -8.39 -13.47 2.44
CA ASN A 117 -7.75 -14.34 1.45
C ASN A 117 -6.22 -14.33 1.56
N TYR A 118 -5.66 -13.22 2.03
CA TYR A 118 -4.24 -13.02 2.25
C TYR A 118 -4.06 -12.15 3.50
N PHE A 119 -3.21 -12.58 4.42
CA PHE A 119 -2.91 -11.84 5.64
C PHE A 119 -1.45 -12.07 6.02
N ASP A 120 -0.65 -11.02 5.91
CA ASP A 120 0.79 -11.03 6.15
C ASP A 120 1.17 -9.68 6.75
N VAL A 121 1.43 -9.67 8.05
CA VAL A 121 1.71 -8.47 8.84
C VAL A 121 3.01 -8.67 9.60
N GLU A 122 3.74 -7.59 9.86
CA GLU A 122 4.93 -7.63 10.70
C GLU A 122 4.53 -8.15 12.09
N GLY A 123 5.10 -9.29 12.49
CA GLY A 123 4.90 -9.86 13.82
C GLY A 123 6.02 -9.43 14.76
N VAL A 124 5.70 -9.32 16.05
CA VAL A 124 6.71 -9.42 17.10
C VAL A 124 6.95 -10.91 17.34
N LEU A 125 8.16 -11.41 17.12
CA LEU A 125 8.51 -12.77 17.52
C LEU A 125 8.33 -12.90 19.04
N PRO A 126 7.63 -13.93 19.55
CA PRO A 126 7.48 -14.15 20.98
C PRO A 126 8.81 -14.38 21.69
#